data_AF-A0A936H8V5-F1
#
_entry.id   AF-A0A936H8V5-F1
#
_cell.length_a   1.000
_cell.length_b   1.000
_cell.length_c   1.000
_cell.angle_alpha   90.00
_cell.angle_beta   90.00
_cell.angle_gamma   90.00
#
_symmetry.space_group_name_H-M   'P 1'
#
loop_
_entity.id
_entity.type
_entity.pdbx_description
1 polymer ?
#
loop_
_entity_poly.entity_id
_entity_poly.type
_entity_poly.pdbx_seq_one_letter_code
_entity_poly.pdbx_strand_id
1 'polypeptide(L)'
;MNIETVKPEYRELILKAATEVVDLRGADLSGTNLSWADLRGADLSGTNLSWADLRGADLSGTNLSGTNLSWADLSGTNLSGTNLSWADLRGADLRGANLSDADLRGANLSGTNLRGANLKVYQAGEWISYITPSHIRIGCQFHETKKWREFSDSEIDAMNRNALAYWKENKAIVLSIAESFSVRDSSASCGT
;
A
#
# COMPACT_ATOMS: atom_id res chain seq x y z
N MET A 1 20.71 -2.99 4.14
CA MET A 1 20.16 -4.24 4.67
C MET A 1 21.08 -4.86 5.73
N ASN A 2 20.57 -5.14 6.94
CA ASN A 2 21.25 -5.92 7.97
C ASN A 2 20.60 -7.30 8.10
N ILE A 3 21.26 -8.34 7.57
CA ILE A 3 20.74 -9.71 7.55
C ILE A 3 20.92 -10.49 8.86
N GLU A 4 21.51 -9.90 9.90
CA GLU A 4 21.66 -10.58 11.20
C GLU A 4 20.31 -10.91 11.83
N THR A 5 19.32 -10.04 11.61
CA THR A 5 17.93 -10.20 12.03
C THR A 5 17.19 -11.28 11.23
N VAL A 6 17.66 -11.60 10.03
CA VAL A 6 17.09 -12.62 9.16
C VAL A 6 17.53 -14.00 9.65
N LYS A 7 16.59 -14.95 9.74
CA LYS A 7 16.89 -16.33 10.12
C LYS A 7 17.88 -16.96 9.13
N PRO A 8 18.90 -17.72 9.58
CA PRO A 8 19.97 -18.23 8.71
C PRO A 8 19.49 -18.92 7.43
N GLU A 9 18.38 -19.66 7.51
CA GLU A 9 17.77 -20.39 6.39
C GLU A 9 17.29 -19.49 5.23
N TYR A 10 17.03 -18.20 5.47
CA TYR A 10 16.57 -17.26 4.43
C TYR A 10 17.65 -16.30 3.95
N ARG A 11 18.80 -16.22 4.63
CA ARG A 11 19.84 -15.22 4.33
C ARG A 11 20.37 -15.35 2.91
N GLU A 12 20.68 -16.57 2.50
CA GLU A 12 21.21 -16.82 1.15
C GLU A 12 20.17 -16.49 0.07
N LEU A 13 18.90 -16.85 0.29
CA LEU A 13 17.80 -16.52 -0.61
C LEU A 13 17.64 -15.00 -0.75
N ILE A 14 17.63 -14.27 0.37
CA ILE A 14 17.50 -12.80 0.37
C ILE A 14 18.70 -12.14 -0.33
N LEU A 15 19.92 -12.67 -0.17
CA LEU A 15 21.09 -12.15 -0.88
C LEU A 15 21.04 -12.40 -2.40
N LYS A 16 20.40 -13.49 -2.83
CA LYS A 16 20.24 -13.84 -4.25
C LYS A 16 19.07 -13.11 -4.93
N ALA A 17 18.13 -12.56 -4.15
CA ALA A 17 16.93 -11.90 -4.66
C ALA A 17 17.21 -10.73 -5.64
N ALA A 18 18.38 -10.10 -5.53
CA ALA A 18 18.80 -9.03 -6.44
C ALA A 18 19.16 -9.52 -7.85
N THR A 19 19.50 -10.81 -8.00
CA THR A 19 20.01 -11.39 -9.26
C THR A 19 19.14 -12.53 -9.80
N GLU A 20 18.27 -13.09 -8.97
CA GLU A 20 17.48 -14.28 -9.27
C GLU A 20 16.06 -14.13 -8.70
N VAL A 21 15.08 -14.75 -9.35
CA VAL A 21 13.73 -14.87 -8.78
C VAL A 21 13.80 -15.84 -7.61
N VAL A 22 13.41 -15.38 -6.42
CA VAL A 22 13.44 -16.18 -5.19
C VAL A 22 12.04 -16.49 -4.69
N ASP A 23 11.86 -17.71 -4.20
CA ASP A 23 10.65 -18.19 -3.54
C ASP A 23 10.85 -18.09 -2.02
N LEU A 24 10.10 -17.18 -1.40
CA LEU A 24 10.06 -16.99 0.05
C LEU A 24 8.65 -17.27 0.58
N ARG A 25 7.80 -17.98 -0.15
CA ARG A 25 6.39 -18.20 0.23
C ARG A 25 6.25 -18.78 1.63
N GLY A 26 5.36 -18.17 2.42
CA GLY A 26 5.09 -18.61 3.79
C GLY A 26 6.26 -18.42 4.77
N ALA A 27 7.38 -17.84 4.36
CA ALA A 27 8.51 -17.58 5.24
C ALA A 27 8.12 -16.64 6.40
N ASP A 28 8.69 -16.91 7.57
CA ASP A 28 8.58 -16.02 8.73
C ASP A 28 9.79 -15.09 8.77
N LEU A 29 9.55 -13.87 8.32
CA LEU A 29 10.48 -12.74 8.24
C LEU A 29 10.03 -11.59 9.17
N SER A 30 9.26 -11.91 10.20
CA SER A 30 8.76 -10.91 11.14
C SER A 30 9.88 -10.22 11.90
N GLY A 31 9.77 -8.91 12.08
CA GLY A 31 10.77 -8.07 12.76
C GLY A 31 12.14 -8.00 12.06
N THR A 32 12.28 -8.55 10.85
CA THR A 32 13.56 -8.53 10.13
C THR A 32 13.87 -7.16 9.55
N ASN A 33 15.15 -6.86 9.41
CA ASN A 33 15.64 -5.66 8.74
C ASN A 33 15.97 -5.97 7.27
N LEU A 34 15.02 -5.64 6.42
CA LEU A 34 15.09 -5.71 4.96
C LEU A 34 15.18 -4.30 4.34
N SER A 35 15.61 -3.30 5.12
CA SER A 35 15.75 -1.93 4.63
C SER A 35 16.73 -1.89 3.45
N TRP A 36 16.32 -1.21 2.39
CA TRP A 36 17.04 -1.09 1.11
C TRP A 36 17.33 -2.44 0.44
N ALA A 37 16.60 -3.50 0.77
CA ALA A 37 16.72 -4.78 0.09
C ALA A 37 16.20 -4.67 -1.35
N ASP A 38 16.83 -5.37 -2.28
CA ASP A 38 16.31 -5.60 -3.61
C ASP A 38 15.64 -6.97 -3.63
N LEU A 39 14.31 -6.96 -3.67
CA LEU A 39 13.45 -8.14 -3.64
C LEU A 39 12.57 -8.19 -4.90
N ARG A 40 12.94 -7.49 -5.97
CA ARG A 40 12.12 -7.34 -7.18
C ARG A 40 11.71 -8.70 -7.75
N GLY A 41 10.42 -8.85 -8.06
CA GLY A 41 9.88 -10.08 -8.64
C GLY A 41 9.89 -11.32 -7.73
N ALA A 42 10.35 -11.22 -6.47
CA ALA A 42 10.27 -12.32 -5.51
C ALA A 42 8.82 -12.75 -5.23
N ASP A 43 8.62 -14.04 -4.95
CA ASP A 43 7.36 -14.53 -4.42
C ASP A 43 7.41 -14.56 -2.89
N LEU A 44 6.73 -13.59 -2.29
CA LEU A 44 6.60 -13.39 -0.84
C LEU A 44 5.17 -13.72 -0.38
N SER A 45 4.38 -14.45 -1.18
CA SER A 45 2.98 -14.70 -0.86
C SER A 45 2.82 -15.50 0.43
N GLY A 46 1.87 -15.08 1.26
CA GLY A 46 1.60 -15.67 2.57
C GLY A 46 2.73 -15.54 3.60
N THR A 47 3.76 -14.72 3.34
CA THR A 47 4.84 -14.51 4.32
C THR A 47 4.34 -13.77 5.56
N ASN A 48 5.07 -13.92 6.66
CA ASN A 48 4.95 -13.05 7.81
C ASN A 48 6.07 -12.01 7.79
N LEU A 49 5.73 -10.77 7.43
CA LEU A 49 6.59 -9.58 7.45
C LEU A 49 6.12 -8.57 8.51
N SER A 50 5.32 -9.01 9.48
CA SER A 50 4.86 -8.11 10.55
C SER A 50 6.06 -7.51 11.29
N TRP A 51 5.97 -6.22 11.61
CA TRP A 51 7.04 -5.45 12.27
C TRP A 51 8.38 -5.38 11.51
N ALA A 52 8.45 -5.84 10.25
CA ALA A 52 9.67 -5.77 9.47
C ALA A 52 10.02 -4.31 9.11
N ASP A 53 11.31 -4.01 9.07
CA ASP A 53 11.85 -2.76 8.51
C ASP A 53 12.16 -2.98 7.03
N LEU A 54 11.29 -2.48 6.16
CA LEU A 54 11.39 -2.56 4.70
C LEU A 54 11.73 -1.20 4.08
N ARG A 55 12.15 -0.20 4.88
CA ARG A 55 12.37 1.17 4.39
C ARG A 55 13.25 1.22 3.16
N GLY A 56 12.76 1.90 2.12
CA GLY A 56 13.49 2.07 0.86
C GLY A 56 13.77 0.79 0.08
N ALA A 57 13.19 -0.36 0.46
CA ALA A 57 13.33 -1.59 -0.30
C ALA A 57 12.66 -1.49 -1.68
N ASP A 58 13.20 -2.22 -2.66
CA ASP A 58 12.56 -2.41 -3.95
C ASP A 58 11.80 -3.74 -3.97
N LEU A 59 10.48 -3.62 -3.90
CA LEU A 59 9.51 -4.71 -3.95
C LEU A 59 8.69 -4.67 -5.26
N SER A 60 9.17 -3.95 -6.28
CA SER A 60 8.43 -3.82 -7.53
C SER A 60 8.21 -5.18 -8.21
N GLY A 61 6.98 -5.37 -8.70
CA GLY A 61 6.55 -6.61 -9.35
C GLY A 61 6.53 -7.86 -8.45
N THR A 62 6.67 -7.71 -7.13
CA THR A 62 6.60 -8.86 -6.20
C THR A 62 5.19 -9.42 -6.05
N ASN A 63 5.10 -10.67 -5.63
CA ASN A 63 3.85 -11.25 -5.13
C ASN A 63 3.81 -11.19 -3.60
N LEU A 64 2.99 -10.30 -3.04
CA LEU A 64 2.72 -10.15 -1.60
C LEU A 64 1.28 -10.54 -1.24
N SER A 65 0.64 -11.39 -2.05
CA SER A 65 -0.75 -11.76 -1.81
C SER A 65 -0.89 -12.52 -0.49
N GLY A 66 -1.86 -12.11 0.35
CA GLY A 66 -2.12 -12.73 1.65
C GLY A 66 -1.00 -12.55 2.68
N THR A 67 -0.02 -11.68 2.41
CA THR A 67 1.11 -11.44 3.30
C THR A 67 0.71 -10.63 4.53
N ASN A 68 1.25 -10.97 5.70
CA ASN A 68 1.10 -10.15 6.89
C ASN A 68 2.19 -9.07 6.93
N LEU A 69 1.83 -7.82 6.66
CA LEU A 69 2.68 -6.62 6.75
C LEU A 69 2.25 -5.71 7.92
N SER A 70 1.48 -6.24 8.87
CA SER A 70 0.97 -5.43 9.98
C SER A 70 2.13 -4.79 10.76
N TRP A 71 2.00 -3.49 11.02
CA TRP A 71 3.01 -2.68 11.72
C TRP A 71 4.40 -2.64 11.08
N ALA A 72 4.55 -3.06 9.82
CA ALA A 72 5.81 -2.95 9.09
C ALA A 72 6.13 -1.49 8.72
N ASP A 73 7.41 -1.14 8.67
CA ASP A 73 7.87 0.14 8.12
C ASP A 73 8.20 -0.04 6.65
N LEU A 74 7.29 0.40 5.78
CA LEU A 74 7.40 0.40 4.33
C LEU A 74 7.71 1.81 3.81
N SER A 75 8.19 2.73 4.64
CA SER A 75 8.37 4.12 4.20
C SER A 75 9.41 4.22 3.07
N GLY A 76 9.06 4.93 2.01
CA GLY A 76 9.88 5.10 0.81
C GLY A 76 10.08 3.84 -0.04
N THR A 77 9.36 2.74 0.21
CA THR A 77 9.47 1.52 -0.63
C THR A 77 8.95 1.73 -2.05
N ASN A 78 9.53 0.97 -2.99
CA ASN A 78 8.96 0.80 -4.33
C ASN A 78 8.06 -0.45 -4.35
N LEU A 79 6.75 -0.26 -4.36
CA LEU A 79 5.71 -1.31 -4.45
C LEU A 79 4.97 -1.24 -5.81
N SER A 80 5.63 -0.73 -6.85
CA SER A 80 5.00 -0.58 -8.16
C SER A 80 4.71 -1.95 -8.80
N GLY A 81 3.49 -2.11 -9.32
CA GLY A 81 3.02 -3.35 -9.94
C GLY A 81 2.95 -4.55 -8.99
N THR A 82 3.07 -4.34 -7.68
CA THR A 82 3.07 -5.40 -6.68
C THR A 82 1.66 -5.96 -6.45
N ASN A 83 1.54 -7.28 -6.30
CA ASN A 83 0.29 -7.89 -5.86
C ASN A 83 0.20 -7.88 -4.33
N LEU A 84 -0.58 -6.97 -3.76
CA LEU A 84 -0.89 -6.86 -2.33
C LEU A 84 -2.29 -7.38 -2.00
N SER A 85 -2.92 -8.15 -2.90
CA SER A 85 -4.28 -8.63 -2.67
C SER A 85 -4.37 -9.44 -1.38
N TRP A 86 -5.38 -9.17 -0.56
CA TRP A 86 -5.60 -9.83 0.74
C TRP A 86 -4.48 -9.66 1.78
N ALA A 87 -3.52 -8.75 1.58
CA ALA A 87 -2.46 -8.49 2.55
C ALA A 87 -3.00 -7.76 3.80
N ASP A 88 -2.45 -8.06 4.98
CA ASP A 88 -2.71 -7.27 6.21
C ASP A 88 -1.69 -6.14 6.32
N LEU A 89 -2.08 -4.90 6.00
CA LEU A 89 -1.26 -3.69 6.10
C LEU A 89 -1.63 -2.84 7.31
N ARG A 90 -2.40 -3.39 8.25
CA ARG A 90 -2.90 -2.65 9.42
C ARG A 90 -1.77 -2.02 10.21
N GLY A 91 -1.87 -0.72 10.44
CA GLY A 91 -0.87 0.05 11.18
C GLY A 91 0.49 0.18 10.49
N ALA A 92 0.65 -0.29 9.25
CA ALA A 92 1.90 -0.16 8.51
C ALA A 92 2.18 1.30 8.13
N ASP A 93 3.46 1.64 7.99
CA ASP A 93 3.89 2.95 7.52
C ASP A 93 4.26 2.90 6.03
N LEU A 94 3.40 3.45 5.16
CA LEU A 94 3.60 3.55 3.72
C LEU A 94 4.00 4.97 3.28
N ARG A 95 4.52 5.80 4.19
CA ARG A 95 4.87 7.18 3.85
C ARG A 95 5.84 7.24 2.67
N GLY A 96 5.47 8.01 1.65
CA GLY A 96 6.29 8.18 0.45
C GLY A 96 6.41 6.92 -0.45
N ALA A 97 5.77 5.80 -0.12
CA ALA A 97 5.87 4.57 -0.90
C ALA A 97 5.29 4.74 -2.32
N ASN A 98 5.86 4.04 -3.30
CA ASN A 98 5.31 4.01 -4.65
C ASN A 98 4.38 2.81 -4.83
N LEU A 99 3.06 3.02 -4.85
CA LEU A 99 2.04 1.97 -5.04
C LEU A 99 1.40 2.05 -6.45
N SER A 100 2.11 2.63 -7.43
CA SER A 100 1.58 2.71 -8.80
C SER A 100 1.30 1.32 -9.34
N ASP A 101 0.08 1.09 -9.82
CA ASP A 101 -0.36 -0.20 -10.37
C ASP A 101 -0.33 -1.38 -9.39
N ALA A 102 -0.21 -1.12 -8.08
CA ALA A 102 -0.32 -2.14 -7.06
C ALA A 102 -1.76 -2.67 -6.95
N ASP A 103 -1.94 -3.98 -6.82
CA ASP A 103 -3.23 -4.60 -6.57
C ASP A 103 -3.49 -4.70 -5.07
N LEU A 104 -4.39 -3.87 -4.55
CA LEU A 104 -4.77 -3.84 -3.12
C LEU A 104 -6.12 -4.50 -2.84
N ARG A 105 -6.66 -5.30 -3.76
CA ARG A 105 -7.97 -5.94 -3.58
C ARG A 105 -8.03 -6.76 -2.30
N GLY A 106 -8.94 -6.39 -1.40
CA GLY A 106 -9.13 -7.10 -0.13
C GLY A 106 -8.00 -6.88 0.88
N ALA A 107 -7.04 -5.99 0.61
CA ALA A 107 -6.00 -5.64 1.56
C ALA A 107 -6.60 -4.85 2.74
N ASN A 108 -6.11 -5.13 3.96
CA ASN A 108 -6.52 -4.41 5.15
C ASN A 108 -5.61 -3.19 5.37
N LEU A 109 -6.09 -2.00 5.02
CA LEU A 109 -5.38 -0.72 5.20
C LEU A 109 -5.78 0.04 6.48
N SER A 110 -6.39 -0.66 7.45
CA SER A 110 -6.85 -0.02 8.68
C SER A 110 -5.69 0.61 9.46
N GLY A 111 -5.74 1.93 9.67
CA GLY A 111 -4.70 2.65 10.41
C GLY A 111 -3.35 2.76 9.69
N THR A 112 -3.27 2.41 8.40
CA THR A 112 -2.06 2.55 7.60
C THR A 112 -1.75 4.02 7.32
N ASN A 113 -0.48 4.42 7.38
CA ASN A 113 -0.05 5.78 7.05
C ASN A 113 0.30 5.90 5.56
N LEU A 114 -0.58 6.50 4.76
CA LEU A 114 -0.40 6.66 3.30
C LEU A 114 0.13 8.04 2.89
N ARG A 115 0.59 8.87 3.84
CA ARG A 115 1.03 10.24 3.53
C ARG A 115 2.19 10.24 2.51
N GLY A 116 2.00 10.91 1.37
CA GLY A 116 3.00 10.95 0.29
C GLY A 116 3.07 9.69 -0.58
N ALA A 117 2.27 8.65 -0.33
CA ALA A 117 2.25 7.45 -1.15
C ALA A 117 1.66 7.69 -2.55
N ASN A 118 2.15 6.99 -3.57
CA ASN A 118 1.61 7.08 -4.95
C ASN A 118 0.56 5.99 -5.19
N LEU A 119 -0.70 6.24 -4.83
CA LEU A 119 -1.80 5.30 -5.06
C LEU A 119 -2.93 5.99 -5.80
N LYS A 120 -3.19 5.62 -7.06
CA LYS A 120 -4.21 6.29 -7.90
C LYS A 120 -5.53 5.54 -7.99
N VAL A 121 -5.50 4.22 -7.80
CA VAL A 121 -6.67 3.35 -7.90
C VAL A 121 -6.74 2.52 -6.63
N TYR A 122 -7.90 2.53 -5.98
CA TYR A 122 -8.14 1.74 -4.78
C TYR A 122 -9.41 0.90 -4.96
N GLN A 123 -9.33 -0.39 -4.66
CA GLN A 123 -10.48 -1.30 -4.76
C GLN A 123 -10.78 -1.94 -3.40
N ALA A 124 -12.03 -1.84 -2.95
CA ALA A 124 -12.54 -2.57 -1.79
C ALA A 124 -13.87 -3.24 -2.15
N GLY A 125 -13.89 -4.58 -2.13
CA GLY A 125 -15.01 -5.36 -2.65
C GLY A 125 -15.28 -5.06 -4.13
N GLU A 126 -16.53 -4.75 -4.45
CA GLU A 126 -16.97 -4.40 -5.81
C GLU A 126 -16.65 -2.94 -6.20
N TRP A 127 -16.22 -2.13 -5.24
CA TRP A 127 -16.05 -0.70 -5.44
C TRP A 127 -14.62 -0.35 -5.85
N ILE A 128 -14.50 0.34 -6.98
CA ILE A 128 -13.25 0.91 -7.47
C ILE A 128 -13.31 2.44 -7.35
N SER A 129 -12.31 2.99 -6.69
CA SER A 129 -12.08 4.42 -6.53
C SER A 129 -10.90 4.86 -7.39
N TYR A 130 -11.12 5.83 -8.28
CA TYR A 130 -10.06 6.53 -8.99
C TYR A 130 -9.82 7.87 -8.31
N ILE A 131 -8.60 8.09 -7.85
CA ILE A 131 -8.25 9.18 -6.94
C ILE A 131 -7.15 10.02 -7.57
N THR A 132 -7.42 11.31 -7.66
CA THR A 132 -6.48 12.34 -8.06
C THR A 132 -6.41 13.39 -6.94
N PRO A 133 -5.45 14.34 -6.98
CA PRO A 133 -5.38 15.38 -5.96
C PRO A 133 -6.68 16.20 -5.87
N SER A 134 -7.33 16.47 -7.02
CA SER A 134 -8.48 17.38 -7.10
C SER A 134 -9.84 16.67 -7.16
N HIS A 135 -9.90 15.43 -7.64
CA HIS A 135 -11.16 14.71 -7.86
C HIS A 135 -11.06 13.24 -7.44
N ILE A 136 -12.20 12.71 -6.97
CA ILE A 136 -12.38 11.29 -6.69
C ILE A 136 -13.60 10.80 -7.50
N ARG A 137 -13.43 9.67 -8.16
CA ARG A 137 -14.52 8.90 -8.78
C ARG A 137 -14.76 7.62 -8.00
N ILE A 138 -15.99 7.39 -7.55
CA ILE A 138 -16.42 6.13 -6.92
C ILE A 138 -17.68 5.66 -7.64
N GLY A 139 -17.59 4.55 -8.36
CA GLY A 139 -18.66 4.09 -9.25
C GLY A 139 -19.03 5.15 -10.30
N CYS A 140 -20.31 5.55 -10.33
CA CYS A 140 -20.81 6.60 -11.23
C CYS A 140 -20.68 8.03 -10.68
N GLN A 141 -20.24 8.18 -9.43
CA GLN A 141 -20.10 9.48 -8.78
C GLN A 141 -18.71 10.05 -9.04
N PHE A 142 -18.65 11.29 -9.52
CA PHE A 142 -17.40 11.99 -9.81
C PHE A 142 -17.50 13.43 -9.28
N HIS A 143 -16.73 13.72 -8.25
CA HIS A 143 -16.78 15.00 -7.53
C HIS A 143 -15.39 15.43 -7.09
N GLU A 144 -15.25 16.73 -6.79
CA GLU A 144 -14.03 17.26 -6.19
C GLU A 144 -13.70 16.56 -4.87
N THR A 145 -12.41 16.37 -4.57
CA THR A 145 -11.92 15.75 -3.33
C THR A 145 -12.49 16.43 -2.08
N LYS A 146 -12.66 17.76 -2.11
CA LYS A 146 -13.24 18.52 -1.00
C LYS A 146 -14.72 18.17 -0.79
N LYS A 147 -15.49 18.05 -1.89
CA LYS A 147 -16.91 17.74 -1.83
C LYS A 147 -17.18 16.37 -1.19
N TRP A 148 -16.31 15.39 -1.44
CA TRP A 148 -16.39 14.07 -0.79
C TRP A 148 -16.33 14.14 0.74
N ARG A 149 -15.65 15.14 1.31
CA ARG A 149 -15.58 15.32 2.78
C ARG A 149 -16.88 15.80 3.38
N GLU A 150 -17.65 16.55 2.60
CA GLU A 150 -18.85 17.26 3.03
C GLU A 150 -20.12 16.41 2.90
N PHE A 151 -20.11 15.36 2.08
CA PHE A 151 -21.30 14.50 1.94
C PHE A 151 -21.72 13.91 3.28
N SER A 152 -23.00 14.11 3.59
CA SER A 152 -23.71 13.46 4.68
C SER A 152 -23.95 11.98 4.40
N ASP A 153 -24.17 11.19 5.44
CA ASP A 153 -24.54 9.77 5.32
C ASP A 153 -25.76 9.58 4.39
N SER A 154 -26.76 10.48 4.48
CA SER A 154 -27.96 10.43 3.63
C SER A 154 -27.68 10.72 2.16
N GLU A 155 -26.77 11.66 1.86
CA GLU A 155 -26.38 11.94 0.48
C GLU A 155 -25.63 10.76 -0.13
N ILE A 156 -24.72 10.14 0.64
CA ILE A 156 -23.99 8.94 0.20
C ILE A 156 -24.94 7.77 -0.02
N ASP A 157 -25.87 7.52 0.91
CA ASP A 157 -26.85 6.43 0.81
C ASP A 157 -27.75 6.57 -0.43
N ALA A 158 -28.10 7.81 -0.80
CA ALA A 158 -28.88 8.11 -2.00
C ALA A 158 -28.11 7.85 -3.32
N MET A 159 -26.77 7.77 -3.30
CA MET A 159 -25.97 7.59 -4.53
C MET A 159 -26.09 6.17 -5.11
N ASN A 160 -26.15 5.15 -4.26
CA ASN A 160 -26.25 3.75 -4.65
C ASN A 160 -26.56 2.86 -3.45
N ARG A 161 -27.22 1.73 -3.68
CA ARG A 161 -27.40 0.68 -2.67
C ARG A 161 -26.03 0.20 -2.17
N ASN A 162 -25.82 0.21 -0.85
CA ASN A 162 -24.56 -0.15 -0.18
C ASN A 162 -23.42 0.88 -0.29
N ALA A 163 -23.60 2.03 -0.93
CA ALA A 163 -22.58 3.09 -0.96
C ALA A 163 -22.23 3.56 0.46
N LEU A 164 -23.22 3.66 1.35
CA LEU A 164 -23.00 4.11 2.73
C LEU A 164 -22.12 3.15 3.53
N ALA A 165 -22.34 1.84 3.40
CA ALA A 165 -21.52 0.83 4.07
C ALA A 165 -20.06 0.90 3.60
N TYR A 166 -19.87 0.90 2.27
CA TYR A 166 -18.55 1.08 1.67
C TYR A 166 -17.87 2.36 2.16
N TRP A 167 -18.58 3.48 2.13
CA TRP A 167 -18.03 4.77 2.51
C TRP A 167 -17.64 4.83 3.99
N LYS A 168 -18.45 4.27 4.90
CA LYS A 168 -18.13 4.21 6.33
C LYS A 168 -16.83 3.46 6.60
N GLU A 169 -16.59 2.38 5.88
CA GLU A 169 -15.38 1.57 6.03
C GLU A 169 -14.16 2.22 5.37
N ASN A 170 -14.35 2.87 4.21
CA ASN A 170 -13.23 3.24 3.32
C ASN A 170 -12.95 4.75 3.25
N LYS A 171 -13.80 5.62 3.81
CA LYS A 171 -13.68 7.08 3.74
C LYS A 171 -12.29 7.56 4.16
N ALA A 172 -11.77 7.05 5.29
CA ALA A 172 -10.48 7.46 5.81
C ALA A 172 -9.34 7.11 4.83
N ILE A 173 -9.37 5.90 4.25
CA ILE A 173 -8.37 5.44 3.29
C ILE A 173 -8.42 6.28 2.01
N VAL A 174 -9.61 6.41 1.41
CA VAL A 174 -9.81 7.16 0.15
C VAL A 174 -9.34 8.62 0.30
N LEU A 175 -9.69 9.29 1.41
CA LEU A 175 -9.27 10.67 1.65
C LEU A 175 -7.78 10.80 1.97
N SER A 176 -7.19 9.83 2.69
CA SER A 176 -5.75 9.80 2.95
C SER A 176 -4.94 9.64 1.67
N ILE A 177 -5.42 8.82 0.72
CA ILE A 177 -4.84 8.71 -0.61
C ILE A 177 -4.92 10.05 -1.35
N ALA A 178 -6.06 10.73 -1.32
CA ALA A 178 -6.18 12.02 -1.99
C ALA A 178 -5.22 13.08 -1.39
N GLU A 179 -4.99 13.05 -0.08
CA GLU A 179 -4.04 13.93 0.62
C GLU A 179 -2.58 13.58 0.35
N SER A 180 -2.29 12.32 -0.02
CA SER A 180 -0.92 11.88 -0.26
C SER A 180 -0.28 12.62 -1.44
N PHE A 181 -1.08 13.03 -2.43
CA PHE A 181 -0.60 13.78 -3.58
C PHE A 181 -0.22 15.23 -3.24
N SER A 182 -0.98 15.88 -2.35
CA SER A 182 -0.77 17.27 -1.94
C SER A 182 0.61 17.50 -1.28
N VAL A 183 1.19 16.45 -0.70
CA VAL A 183 2.52 16.48 -0.07
C VAL A 183 3.64 16.39 -1.12
N ARG A 184 3.37 15.83 -2.31
CA ARG A 184 4.37 15.72 -3.39
C ARG A 184 4.59 17.05 -4.10
N ASP A 185 3.52 17.80 -4.36
CA ASP A 185 3.61 19.07 -5.09
C ASP A 185 4.38 20.17 -4.34
N SER A 186 4.41 20.12 -3.01
CA SER A 186 5.21 21.07 -2.19
C SER A 186 6.72 20.74 -2.15
N SER A 187 7.13 19.58 -2.66
CA SER A 187 8.55 19.21 -2.79
C SER A 187 9.15 19.50 -4.16
N ALA A 188 8.33 19.90 -5.14
CA ALA A 188 8.76 20.23 -6.51
C ALA A 188 9.15 21.71 -6.72
N SER A 189 9.15 22.54 -5.66
CA SER A 189 9.39 24.00 -5.77
C SER A 189 10.75 24.48 -5.25
N CYS A 190 11.81 23.68 -5.32
CA CYS A 190 13.18 24.17 -5.12
C CYS A 190 14.04 23.84 -6.34
N GLY A 191 14.17 24.83 -7.22
CA GLY A 191 15.00 24.74 -8.43
C GLY A 191 14.81 25.95 -9.33
N THR A 192 15.22 27.12 -8.85
CA THR A 192 15.60 28.27 -9.71
C THR A 192 16.96 28.75 -9.26
#